data_AF-A0A2V5SG95-F1
#
_entry.id   AF-A0A2V5SG95-F1
#
_cell.length_a   1.000
_cell.length_b   1.000
_cell.length_c   1.000
_cell.angle_alpha   90.00
_cell.angle_beta   90.00
_cell.angle_gamma   90.00
#
_symmetry.space_group_name_H-M   'P 1'
#
loop_
_entity.id
_entity.type
_entity.pdbx_description
1 polymer ?
#
loop_
_entity_poly.entity_id
_entity_poly.type
_entity_poly.pdbx_seq_one_letter_code
_entity_poly.pdbx_strand_id
1 'polypeptide(L)'
;MAEEILSKLVKGAEFERMAQIYSEDSTRDLGGDWGWVDRGTLAPSLEKIAFNLPAGKISNIIELSGNYYILKVEDKRGGVTRSFAEVRDEIEKKLQQQEAQAVQERWLADLRQKAFIKTF
;
A
#
# COMPACT_ATOMS: atom_id res chain seq x y z
N MET A 1 -26.51 -1.39 -4.84
CA MET A 1 -26.20 -2.47 -3.87
C MET A 1 -25.20 -2.02 -2.82
N ALA A 2 -24.00 -1.53 -3.18
CA ALA A 2 -23.03 -1.03 -2.22
C ALA A 2 -23.56 0.10 -1.30
N GLU A 3 -24.38 1.01 -1.83
CA GLU A 3 -25.04 2.09 -1.06
C GLU A 3 -25.99 1.57 0.02
N GLU A 4 -26.71 0.48 -0.28
CA GLU A 4 -27.62 -0.14 0.68
C GLU A 4 -26.84 -0.78 1.83
N ILE A 5 -25.72 -1.45 1.50
CA ILE A 5 -24.82 -2.06 2.48
C ILE A 5 -24.21 -0.97 3.37
N LEU A 6 -23.70 0.12 2.78
CA LEU A 6 -23.17 1.25 3.55
C LEU A 6 -24.25 1.85 4.47
N SER A 7 -25.48 2.02 3.98
CA SER A 7 -26.60 2.50 4.80
C SER A 7 -26.89 1.59 6.00
N LYS A 8 -26.86 0.27 5.82
CA LYS A 8 -27.03 -0.72 6.90
C LYS A 8 -25.88 -0.63 7.91
N LEU A 9 -24.64 -0.54 7.44
CA LEU A 9 -23.45 -0.42 8.29
C LEU A 9 -23.47 0.86 9.13
N VAL A 10 -23.85 2.00 8.54
CA VAL A 10 -24.00 3.28 9.27
C VAL A 10 -25.10 3.22 10.33
N LYS A 11 -26.14 2.40 10.11
CA LYS A 11 -27.22 2.14 11.08
C LYS A 11 -26.85 1.14 12.17
N GLY A 12 -25.60 0.65 12.19
CA GLY A 12 -25.10 -0.27 13.21
C GLY A 12 -25.23 -1.76 12.87
N ALA A 13 -25.39 -2.12 11.59
CA ALA A 13 -25.24 -3.51 11.19
C ALA A 13 -23.80 -3.98 11.40
N GLU A 14 -23.62 -5.24 11.85
CA GLU A 14 -22.31 -5.85 12.03
C GLU A 14 -21.59 -6.00 10.69
N PHE A 15 -20.36 -5.48 10.63
CA PHE A 15 -19.56 -5.48 9.41
C PHE A 15 -19.26 -6.90 8.92
N GLU A 16 -18.85 -7.78 9.82
CA GLU A 16 -18.52 -9.18 9.54
C GLU A 16 -19.70 -9.91 8.87
N ARG A 17 -20.92 -9.68 9.35
CA ARG A 17 -22.13 -10.27 8.77
C ARG A 17 -22.41 -9.72 7.38
N MET A 18 -22.27 -8.42 7.17
CA MET A 18 -22.45 -7.82 5.85
C MET A 18 -21.40 -8.33 4.87
N ALA A 19 -20.15 -8.49 5.30
CA ALA A 19 -19.08 -9.06 4.50
C ALA A 19 -19.38 -10.52 4.12
N GLN A 20 -19.78 -11.37 5.06
CA GLN A 20 -20.14 -12.77 4.77
C GLN A 20 -21.27 -12.92 3.74
N ILE A 21 -22.26 -12.03 3.78
CA ILE A 21 -23.44 -12.10 2.90
C ILE A 21 -23.16 -11.52 1.51
N TYR A 22 -22.42 -10.41 1.44
CA TYR A 22 -22.34 -9.60 0.22
C TYR A 22 -20.94 -9.43 -0.37
N SER A 23 -19.88 -9.77 0.35
CA SER A 23 -18.52 -9.63 -0.17
C SER A 23 -18.26 -10.66 -1.27
N GLU A 24 -17.57 -10.22 -2.33
CA GLU A 24 -17.06 -11.09 -3.39
C GLU A 24 -15.56 -11.38 -3.22
N ASP A 25 -14.94 -10.87 -2.15
CA ASP A 25 -13.54 -11.11 -1.84
C ASP A 25 -13.31 -12.50 -1.21
N SER A 26 -12.08 -13.01 -1.37
CA SER A 26 -11.63 -14.29 -0.79
C SER A 26 -11.77 -14.37 0.73
N THR A 27 -11.78 -13.23 1.43
CA THR A 27 -11.94 -13.17 2.89
C THR A 27 -13.38 -13.12 3.37
N ARG A 28 -14.37 -13.24 2.45
CA ARG A 28 -15.81 -13.26 2.76
C ARG A 28 -16.14 -14.20 3.93
N ASP A 29 -15.65 -15.44 3.88
CA ASP A 29 -15.99 -16.46 4.88
C ASP A 29 -15.35 -16.16 6.25
N LEU A 30 -14.33 -15.30 6.28
CA LEU A 30 -13.69 -14.76 7.48
C LEU A 30 -14.27 -13.40 7.91
N GLY A 31 -15.44 -13.01 7.39
CA GLY A 31 -16.05 -11.72 7.74
C GLY A 31 -15.38 -10.51 7.09
N GLY A 32 -14.62 -10.71 6.01
CA GLY A 32 -13.89 -9.65 5.33
C GLY A 32 -12.61 -9.23 6.05
N ASP A 33 -12.09 -10.08 6.94
CA ASP A 33 -10.86 -9.80 7.68
C ASP A 33 -9.62 -9.98 6.79
N TRP A 34 -8.88 -8.89 6.59
CA TRP A 34 -7.61 -8.86 5.87
C TRP A 34 -6.39 -8.98 6.81
N GLY A 35 -6.61 -9.07 8.12
CA GLY A 35 -5.57 -9.07 9.13
C GLY A 35 -4.80 -7.75 9.19
N TRP A 36 -3.53 -7.83 9.59
CA TRP A 36 -2.64 -6.67 9.60
C TRP A 36 -2.13 -6.36 8.20
N VAL A 37 -2.36 -5.12 7.77
CA VAL A 37 -2.02 -4.65 6.43
C VAL A 37 -0.90 -3.60 6.52
N ASP A 38 0.23 -3.88 5.86
CA ASP A 38 1.36 -2.96 5.75
C ASP A 38 1.22 -2.01 4.56
N ARG A 39 1.93 -0.87 4.60
CA ARG A 39 2.01 0.02 3.43
C ARG A 39 2.68 -0.69 2.25
N GLY A 40 2.16 -0.48 1.06
CA GLY A 40 2.58 -1.10 -0.20
C GLY A 40 1.86 -2.41 -0.52
N THR A 41 0.98 -2.91 0.35
CA THR A 41 0.25 -4.18 0.12
C THR A 41 -1.08 -3.98 -0.61
N LEU A 42 -1.75 -2.85 -0.37
CA LEU A 42 -3.03 -2.52 -1.02
C LEU A 42 -2.82 -1.65 -2.26
N ALA A 43 -3.82 -1.65 -3.15
CA ALA A 43 -3.88 -0.68 -4.23
C ALA A 43 -3.82 0.76 -3.68
N PRO A 44 -3.16 1.71 -4.35
CA PRO A 44 -2.91 3.05 -3.82
C PRO A 44 -4.17 3.80 -3.34
N SER A 45 -5.31 3.61 -4.02
CA SER A 45 -6.60 4.22 -3.64
C SER A 45 -7.14 3.65 -2.33
N LEU A 46 -7.10 2.33 -2.16
CA LEU A 46 -7.53 1.64 -0.94
C LEU A 46 -6.60 1.96 0.22
N GLU A 47 -5.28 1.91 -0.02
CA GLU A 47 -4.28 2.23 1.00
C GLU A 47 -4.47 3.64 1.56
N LYS A 48 -4.60 4.63 0.68
CA LYS A 48 -4.79 6.03 1.10
C LYS A 48 -6.00 6.18 2.02
N ILE A 49 -7.08 5.45 1.76
CA ILE A 49 -8.29 5.51 2.58
C ILE A 49 -8.10 4.73 3.89
N ALA A 50 -7.60 3.49 3.83
CA ALA A 50 -7.36 2.67 5.02
C ALA A 50 -6.44 3.37 6.04
N PHE A 51 -5.33 3.97 5.59
CA PHE A 51 -4.40 4.64 6.49
C PHE A 51 -4.89 6.00 7.00
N ASN A 52 -5.82 6.67 6.29
CA ASN A 52 -6.42 7.93 6.76
C ASN A 52 -7.68 7.73 7.61
N LEU A 53 -8.38 6.60 7.47
CA LEU A 53 -9.62 6.32 8.21
C LEU A 53 -9.33 6.06 9.70
N PRO A 54 -9.99 6.71 10.66
CA PRO A 54 -9.77 6.45 12.08
C PRO A 54 -10.07 4.99 12.46
N ALA A 55 -9.38 4.46 13.48
CA ALA A 55 -9.69 3.14 14.02
C ALA A 55 -11.15 3.09 14.54
N GLY A 56 -11.81 1.96 14.34
CA GLY A 56 -13.23 1.74 14.59
C GLY A 56 -14.19 2.39 13.58
N LYS A 57 -13.71 3.00 12.50
CA LYS A 57 -14.56 3.64 11.48
C LYS A 57 -14.65 2.83 10.19
N ILE A 58 -15.73 3.10 9.46
CA ILE A 58 -16.05 2.52 8.14
C ILE A 58 -15.89 3.63 7.09
N SER A 59 -15.33 3.28 5.93
CA SER A 59 -15.16 4.21 4.81
C SER A 59 -16.47 4.43 4.05
N ASN A 60 -16.47 5.45 3.20
CA ASN A 60 -17.45 5.51 2.11
C ASN A 60 -17.13 4.42 1.07
N ILE A 61 -18.00 4.29 0.07
CA ILE A 61 -17.78 3.40 -1.07
C ILE A 61 -16.55 3.87 -1.85
N ILE A 62 -15.66 2.93 -2.14
CA ILE A 62 -14.44 3.15 -2.92
C ILE A 62 -14.60 2.40 -4.22
N GLU A 63 -14.57 3.11 -5.35
CA GLU A 63 -14.56 2.49 -6.66
C GLU A 63 -13.11 2.23 -7.11
N LEU A 64 -12.83 1.01 -7.53
CA LEU A 64 -11.54 0.62 -8.07
C LEU A 64 -11.73 -0.40 -9.20
N SER A 65 -11.38 0.00 -10.42
CA SER A 65 -11.43 -0.86 -11.61
C SER A 65 -12.79 -1.54 -11.84
N GLY A 66 -13.88 -0.82 -11.58
CA GLY A 66 -15.25 -1.33 -11.71
C GLY A 66 -15.76 -2.15 -10.51
N ASN A 67 -14.92 -2.37 -9.49
CA ASN A 67 -15.32 -2.99 -8.23
C ASN A 67 -15.57 -1.93 -7.16
N TYR A 68 -16.39 -2.29 -6.16
CA TYR A 68 -16.74 -1.42 -5.05
C TYR A 68 -16.27 -2.02 -3.73
N TYR A 69 -15.54 -1.22 -2.95
CA TYR A 69 -15.03 -1.60 -1.64
C TYR A 69 -15.61 -0.70 -0.55
N ILE A 70 -15.87 -1.30 0.61
CA ILE A 70 -16.15 -0.59 1.86
C ILE A 70 -15.17 -1.15 2.88
N LEU A 71 -14.36 -0.28 3.49
CA LEU A 71 -13.31 -0.68 4.41
C LEU A 71 -13.72 -0.34 5.85
N LYS A 72 -13.44 -1.25 6.79
CA LYS A 72 -13.47 -0.97 8.24
C LYS A 72 -12.04 -1.08 8.75
N VAL A 73 -11.56 -0.06 9.44
CA VAL A 73 -10.27 -0.13 10.13
C VAL A 73 -10.54 -0.46 11.58
N GLU A 74 -10.16 -1.65 12.03
CA GLU A 74 -10.41 -2.08 13.41
C GLU A 74 -9.43 -1.44 14.38
N ASP A 75 -8.14 -1.54 14.07
CA ASP A 75 -7.06 -1.04 14.90
C ASP A 75 -5.92 -0.55 14.00
N LYS A 76 -5.04 0.27 14.55
CA LYS A 76 -3.84 0.75 13.88
C LYS A 76 -2.65 0.52 14.79
N ARG A 77 -1.70 -0.29 14.34
CA ARG A 77 -0.45 -0.56 15.06
C ARG A 77 0.74 -0.19 14.20
N GLY A 78 1.66 0.53 14.82
CA GLY A 78 2.81 1.12 14.13
C GLY A 78 2.43 2.38 13.31
N GLY A 79 3.38 3.24 12.95
CA GLY A 79 4.80 3.27 13.30
C GLY A 79 5.10 4.54 14.09
N VAL A 80 6.05 4.44 15.02
CA VAL A 80 6.91 5.60 15.30
C VAL A 80 7.37 6.05 13.92
N THR A 81 6.88 7.19 13.44
CA THR A 81 7.52 7.81 12.28
C THR A 81 8.90 8.09 12.81
N ARG A 82 9.88 7.22 12.50
CA ARG A 82 11.26 7.47 12.86
C ARG A 82 11.50 8.89 12.39
N SER A 83 11.82 9.76 13.35
CA SER A 83 12.06 11.16 13.07
C SER A 83 13.06 11.24 11.94
N PHE A 84 13.01 12.31 11.15
CA PHE A 84 13.99 12.50 10.09
C PHE A 84 15.44 12.31 10.59
N ALA A 85 15.71 12.68 11.85
CA ALA A 85 16.99 12.45 12.51
C ALA A 85 17.38 10.96 12.64
N GLU A 86 16.44 10.06 12.91
CA GLU A 86 16.68 8.63 13.07
C GLU A 86 16.90 7.88 11.74
N VAL A 87 16.43 8.44 10.62
CA VAL A 87 16.55 7.81 9.28
C VAL A 87 17.53 8.52 8.36
N ARG A 88 18.08 9.67 8.77
CA ARG A 88 18.96 10.49 7.93
C ARG A 88 20.16 9.71 7.41
N ASP A 89 20.88 9.01 8.30
CA ASP A 89 22.09 8.27 7.95
C ASP A 89 21.82 7.14 6.95
N GLU A 90 20.65 6.50 7.07
CA GLU A 90 20.22 5.43 6.19
C GLU A 90 19.84 5.98 4.80
N ILE A 91 19.17 7.13 4.76
CA ILE A 91 18.84 7.85 3.52
C ILE A 91 20.12 8.34 2.83
N GLU A 92 21.06 8.95 3.56
CA GLU A 92 22.34 9.43 2.99
C GLU A 92 23.15 8.28 2.41
N LYS A 93 23.29 7.15 3.12
CA LYS A 93 23.97 5.96 2.58
C LYS A 93 23.32 5.44 1.30
N LYS A 94 21.98 5.38 1.27
CA LYS A 94 21.23 4.92 0.10
C LYS A 94 21.46 5.83 -1.10
N LEU A 95 21.45 7.15 -0.90
CA LEU A 95 21.71 8.12 -1.96
C LEU A 95 23.15 8.04 -2.46
N GLN A 96 24.14 7.93 -1.57
CA GLN A 96 25.54 7.74 -1.95
C GLN A 96 25.75 6.46 -2.77
N GLN A 97 25.10 5.37 -2.37
CA GLN A 97 25.21 4.10 -3.08
C GLN A 97 24.59 4.19 -4.49
N GLN A 98 23.44 4.85 -4.63
CA GLN A 98 22.79 5.08 -5.92
C GLN A 98 23.65 5.96 -6.83
N GLU A 99 24.24 7.03 -6.30
CA GLU A 99 25.10 7.92 -7.07
C GLU A 99 26.39 7.22 -7.50
N ALA A 100 27.02 6.45 -6.60
CA ALA A 100 28.18 5.63 -6.94
C ALA A 100 27.85 4.62 -8.05
N GLN A 101 26.68 3.98 -8.00
CA GLN A 101 26.21 3.06 -9.05
C GLN A 101 26.03 3.78 -10.38
N ALA A 102 25.37 4.95 -10.38
CA ALA A 102 25.15 5.74 -11.59
C ALA A 102 26.47 6.24 -12.21
N VAL A 103 27.43 6.66 -11.39
CA VAL A 103 28.77 7.06 -11.85
C VAL A 103 29.52 5.86 -12.44
N GLN A 104 29.47 4.71 -11.77
CA GLN A 104 30.10 3.48 -12.24
C GLN A 104 29.52 3.01 -13.58
N GLU A 105 28.21 3.05 -13.75
CA GLU A 105 27.56 2.73 -15.03
C GLU A 105 27.98 3.68 -16.16
N ARG A 106 28.03 4.99 -15.88
CA ARG A 106 28.51 5.98 -16.86
C ARG A 106 29.96 5.74 -17.25
N TRP A 107 30.83 5.45 -16.28
CA TRP A 107 32.23 5.17 -16.54
C TRP A 107 32.43 3.88 -17.37
N LEU A 108 31.68 2.81 -17.05
CA LEU A 108 31.68 1.58 -17.85
C LEU A 108 31.17 1.81 -19.27
N ALA A 109 30.17 2.67 -19.46
CA ALA A 109 29.67 3.03 -20.78
C ALA A 109 30.73 3.77 -21.61
N ASP A 110 31.42 4.75 -21.01
CA ASP A 110 32.49 5.51 -21.65
C ASP A 110 33.71 4.62 -21.99
N LEU A 111 34.10 3.72 -21.09
CA LEU A 111 35.17 2.74 -21.35
C LEU A 111 34.82 1.79 -22.51
N ARG A 112 33.57 1.29 -22.56
CA ARG A 112 33.11 0.45 -23.67
C ARG A 112 33.12 1.19 -25.01
N GLN A 113 32.79 2.48 -25.01
CA GLN A 113 32.81 3.30 -26.23
C GLN A 113 34.23 3.60 -26.71
N LYS A 114 35.18 3.79 -25.79
CA LYS A 114 36.58 4.10 -26.09
C LYS A 114 37.44 2.86 -26.37
N ALA A 115 37.01 1.68 -25.94
CA ALA A 115 37.71 0.43 -26.22
C ALA A 115 37.46 -0.02 -27.67
N PHE A 116 38.53 -0.18 -28.45
CA PHE A 116 38.48 -0.77 -29.79
C PHE A 116 38.30 -2.30 -29.67
N ILE A 117 37.05 -2.77 -29.60
CA ILE A 117 36.74 -4.20 -29.52
C ILE A 117 36.84 -4.80 -30.93
N LYS A 118 37.91 -5.55 -31.19
CA LYS A 118 38.04 -6.41 -32.38
C LYS A 118 37.79 -7.85 -31.96
N THR A 119 36.57 -8.36 -32.18
CA THR A 119 36.26 -9.80 -32.07
C THR A 119 36.79 -10.51 -33.31
N PHE A 120 37.60 -11.54 -33.11
CA PHE A 120 38.12 -12.43 -34.16
C PHE A 120 37.10 -13.53 -34.49
#